data_AF-A0A9W7I4Y1-F1
#
_entry.id   AF-A0A9W7I4Y1-F1
#
_cell.length_a   1.000
_cell.length_b   1.000
_cell.length_c   1.000
_cell.angle_alpha   90.00
_cell.angle_beta   90.00
_cell.angle_gamma   90.00
#
_symmetry.space_group_name_H-M   'P 1'
#
loop_
_entity.id
_entity.type
_entity.pdbx_description
1 polymer ?
#
loop_
_entity_poly.entity_id
_entity_poly.type
_entity_poly.pdbx_seq_one_letter_code
_entity_poly.pdbx_strand_id
1 'polypeptide(L)'
;MCAVLHRPSGPHPTSEFEHSSIPATLNKIFNLKQFLTKRDAWAGSFDIVVNRSTPRTDCPEKLAEPVKMRSTEAKETAKLSDFQEELVQVAAALKGEPLKLVENMNVSSGLKYVEDAFKKFYDDGQKAKEIDGAEASVSADASTRTTAPKTLMQKVFSCLVCDN
;
A
#
# COMPACT_ATOMS: atom_id res chain seq x y z
N MET A 1 24.36 1.38 -21.18
CA MET A 1 25.21 1.08 -20.01
C MET A 1 24.44 1.52 -18.77
N CYS A 2 24.16 0.62 -17.82
CA CYS A 2 23.52 1.00 -16.56
C CYS A 2 24.57 1.62 -15.65
N ALA A 3 24.35 2.86 -15.21
CA ALA A 3 25.25 3.57 -14.30
C ALA A 3 24.68 3.49 -12.88
N VAL A 4 25.50 3.04 -11.93
CA VAL A 4 25.20 3.15 -10.51
C VAL A 4 25.75 4.49 -10.03
N LEU A 5 24.89 5.33 -9.47
CA LEU A 5 25.26 6.62 -8.90
C LEU A 5 25.22 6.52 -7.38
N HIS A 6 26.36 6.76 -6.74
CA HIS A 6 26.47 6.66 -5.29
C HIS A 6 26.14 7.97 -4.57
N ARG A 7 26.52 9.12 -5.14
CA ARG A 7 26.30 10.45 -4.54
C ARG A 7 25.99 11.52 -5.57
N PRO A 8 25.24 12.56 -5.19
CA PRO A 8 25.00 13.71 -6.05
C PRO A 8 26.23 14.61 -6.12
N SER A 9 26.31 15.38 -7.21
CA SER A 9 27.06 16.65 -7.21
C SER A 9 26.09 17.75 -6.75
N GLY A 10 25.72 17.72 -5.46
CA GLY A 10 24.67 18.57 -4.90
C GLY A 10 25.16 19.97 -4.50
N PRO A 11 24.23 20.88 -4.14
CA PRO A 11 24.57 22.28 -3.86
C PRO A 11 25.53 22.45 -2.68
N HIS A 12 25.65 21.44 -1.81
CA HIS A 12 26.60 21.41 -0.71
C HIS A 12 27.45 20.13 -0.74
N PRO A 13 28.67 20.15 -0.18
CA PRO A 13 29.50 18.94 -0.07
C PRO A 13 28.86 17.80 0.75
N THR A 14 27.87 18.13 1.58
CA THR A 14 27.14 17.17 2.41
C THR A 14 25.84 16.70 1.77
N SER A 15 25.44 17.23 0.62
CA SER A 15 24.19 16.85 -0.05
C SER A 15 24.16 15.36 -0.37
N GLU A 16 23.02 14.73 -0.13
CA GLU A 16 22.79 13.32 -0.47
C GLU A 16 21.57 13.17 -1.38
N PHE A 17 21.44 11.99 -2.00
CA PHE A 17 20.19 11.59 -2.63
C PHE A 17 19.20 11.15 -1.55
N GLU A 18 18.06 11.83 -1.49
CA GLU A 18 16.97 11.50 -0.56
C GLU A 18 15.60 11.85 -1.18
N HIS A 19 14.50 11.72 -0.44
CA HIS A 19 13.17 11.97 -0.99
C HIS A 19 13.02 13.41 -1.52
N SER A 20 13.63 14.38 -0.83
CA SER A 20 13.66 15.79 -1.28
C SER A 20 14.48 16.04 -2.56
N SER A 21 15.25 15.06 -3.05
CA SER A 21 15.91 15.15 -4.36
C SER A 21 14.93 15.25 -5.52
N ILE A 22 13.69 14.75 -5.38
CA ILE A 22 12.64 14.86 -6.40
C ILE A 22 12.27 16.35 -6.61
N PRO A 23 11.77 17.09 -5.61
CA PRO A 23 11.49 18.51 -5.78
C PRO A 23 12.74 19.35 -6.07
N ALA A 24 13.93 19.00 -5.54
CA ALA A 24 15.18 19.67 -5.91
C ALA A 24 15.48 19.57 -7.41
N THR A 25 15.21 18.40 -8.00
CA THR A 25 15.37 18.16 -9.45
C THR A 25 14.38 18.98 -10.25
N LEU A 26 13.12 19.04 -9.85
CA LEU A 26 12.10 19.85 -10.54
C LEU A 26 12.44 21.34 -10.48
N ASN A 27 12.86 21.83 -9.31
CA ASN A 27 13.35 23.20 -9.14
C ASN A 27 14.45 23.53 -10.15
N LYS A 28 15.41 22.63 -10.33
CA LYS A 28 16.53 22.80 -11.28
C LYS A 28 16.10 22.73 -12.74
N ILE A 29 15.33 21.71 -13.15
CA ILE A 29 14.92 21.48 -14.54
C ILE A 29 13.98 22.58 -15.05
N PHE A 30 13.05 23.04 -14.21
CA PHE A 30 12.09 24.09 -14.57
C PHE A 30 12.55 25.50 -14.20
N ASN A 31 13.76 25.64 -13.65
CA ASN A 31 14.32 26.93 -13.21
C ASN A 31 13.35 27.71 -12.30
N LEU A 32 12.82 27.04 -11.29
CA LEU A 32 11.88 27.63 -10.34
C LEU A 32 12.61 28.58 -9.39
N LYS A 33 11.94 29.66 -8.98
CA LYS A 33 12.58 30.76 -8.23
C LYS A 33 12.91 30.42 -6.77
N GLN A 34 12.23 29.44 -6.18
CA GLN A 34 12.32 29.14 -4.76
C GLN A 34 12.13 27.65 -4.51
N PHE A 35 12.91 27.11 -3.57
CA PHE A 35 12.69 25.78 -3.01
C PHE A 35 11.45 25.77 -2.11
N LEU A 36 10.82 24.60 -1.99
CA LEU A 36 9.65 24.43 -1.12
C LEU A 36 10.04 24.43 0.36
N THR A 37 11.23 23.91 0.66
CA THR A 37 11.76 23.76 2.02
C THR A 37 13.27 23.99 2.05
N LYS A 38 13.87 23.94 3.24
CA LYS A 38 15.34 23.92 3.38
C LYS A 38 15.95 22.58 2.94
N ARG A 39 15.14 21.51 2.93
CA ARG A 39 15.63 20.16 2.68
C ARG A 39 15.81 19.87 1.20
N ASP A 40 14.88 20.29 0.35
CA ASP A 40 15.06 20.27 -1.10
C ASP A 40 16.06 21.32 -1.59
N ALA A 41 16.26 22.42 -0.86
CA ALA A 41 17.38 23.33 -1.13
C ALA A 41 18.76 22.69 -0.87
N TRP A 42 18.84 21.74 0.05
CA TRP A 42 20.09 21.03 0.39
C TRP A 42 20.28 19.73 -0.42
N ALA A 43 19.21 19.02 -0.75
CA ALA A 43 19.27 17.71 -1.38
C ALA A 43 19.95 17.75 -2.77
N GLY A 44 20.62 16.66 -3.14
CA GLY A 44 21.17 16.52 -4.48
C GLY A 44 20.09 16.31 -5.54
N SER A 45 20.28 16.86 -6.74
CA SER A 45 19.35 16.69 -7.86
C SER A 45 19.72 15.52 -8.79
N PHE A 46 18.72 14.98 -9.49
CA PHE A 46 18.84 13.87 -10.45
C PHE A 46 19.08 14.33 -11.89
N ASP A 47 19.40 15.61 -12.13
CA ASP A 47 19.65 16.12 -13.48
C ASP A 47 20.80 15.41 -14.20
N ILE A 48 21.73 14.79 -13.45
CA ILE A 48 22.78 13.94 -14.01
C ILE A 48 22.24 12.68 -14.71
N VAL A 49 21.06 12.18 -14.35
CA VAL A 49 20.41 11.04 -15.06
C VAL A 49 19.32 11.47 -16.02
N VAL A 50 18.70 12.63 -15.79
CA VAL A 50 17.66 13.20 -16.65
C VAL A 50 18.29 14.19 -17.65
N ASN A 51 19.28 13.72 -18.41
CA ASN A 51 20.09 14.58 -19.31
C ASN A 51 19.97 14.23 -20.80
N ARG A 52 19.04 13.34 -21.17
CA ARG A 52 18.84 12.94 -22.57
C ARG A 52 17.86 13.87 -23.28
N SER A 53 18.18 14.24 -24.52
CA SER A 53 17.28 14.98 -25.41
C SER A 53 16.14 14.13 -25.97
N THR A 54 16.28 12.80 -25.94
CA THR A 54 15.27 11.85 -26.39
C THR A 54 15.04 10.76 -25.34
N PRO A 55 13.80 10.25 -25.19
CA PRO A 55 13.51 9.12 -24.31
C PRO A 55 14.36 7.90 -24.66
N ARG A 56 14.68 7.07 -23.66
CA ARG A 56 15.32 5.77 -23.96
C ARG A 56 14.28 4.81 -24.56
N THR A 57 14.69 4.08 -25.58
CA THR A 57 13.87 3.03 -26.24
C THR A 57 14.26 1.61 -25.83
N ASP A 58 15.26 1.47 -24.95
CA ASP A 58 15.80 0.21 -24.44
C ASP A 58 15.22 -0.15 -23.05
N CYS A 59 14.02 0.32 -22.74
CA CYS A 59 13.34 -0.04 -21.49
C CYS A 59 12.91 -1.51 -21.57
N PRO A 60 13.36 -2.39 -20.64
CA PRO A 60 12.92 -3.78 -20.66
C PRO A 60 11.43 -3.86 -20.33
N GLU A 61 10.63 -4.34 -21.28
CA GLU A 61 9.19 -4.57 -21.08
C GLU A 61 8.92 -5.82 -20.23
N LYS A 62 9.90 -6.72 -20.17
CA LYS A 62 9.84 -7.97 -19.40
C LYS A 62 11.10 -8.10 -18.56
N LEU A 63 10.90 -8.34 -17.27
CA LEU A 63 11.98 -8.77 -16.39
C LEU A 63 12.22 -10.27 -16.61
N ALA A 64 13.45 -10.72 -16.36
CA ALA A 64 13.73 -12.15 -16.33
C ALA A 64 12.97 -12.80 -15.16
N GLU A 65 12.64 -14.09 -15.30
CA GLU A 65 12.06 -14.85 -14.21
C GLU A 65 12.97 -14.77 -12.97
N PRO A 66 12.45 -14.32 -11.81
CA PRO A 66 13.26 -14.18 -10.62
C PRO A 66 13.78 -15.54 -10.18
N VAL A 67 15.08 -15.60 -9.87
CA VAL A 67 15.69 -16.83 -9.35
C VAL A 67 15.11 -17.12 -7.96
N LYS A 68 14.71 -18.37 -7.70
CA LYS A 68 14.28 -18.80 -6.36
C LYS A 68 15.37 -18.44 -5.33
N MET A 69 15.04 -17.59 -4.36
CA MET A 69 15.97 -17.20 -3.30
C MET A 69 16.23 -18.33 -2.29
N ARG A 70 15.33 -19.32 -2.21
CA ARG A 70 15.40 -20.46 -1.28
C ARG A 70 15.63 -21.74 -2.09
N SER A 71 16.48 -22.63 -1.58
CA SER A 71 16.74 -23.94 -2.17
C SER A 71 15.69 -25.00 -1.80
N THR A 72 14.86 -24.74 -0.78
CA THR A 72 13.87 -25.68 -0.27
C THR A 72 12.44 -25.20 -0.53
N GLU A 73 11.53 -26.15 -0.73
CA GLU A 73 10.09 -25.89 -0.81
C GLU A 73 9.49 -25.50 0.55
N ALA A 74 8.25 -25.02 0.53
CA ALA A 74 7.49 -24.71 1.74
C ALA A 74 7.16 -25.98 2.54
N LYS A 75 7.22 -25.87 3.87
CA LYS A 75 6.85 -26.97 4.79
C LYS A 75 5.36 -26.94 5.07
N GLU A 76 4.56 -27.37 4.10
CA GLU A 76 3.09 -27.24 4.10
C GLU A 76 2.36 -27.83 5.32
N THR A 77 2.95 -28.85 5.94
CA THR A 77 2.40 -29.55 7.12
C THR A 77 2.94 -29.03 8.45
N ALA A 78 3.94 -28.14 8.43
CA ALA A 78 4.46 -27.54 9.65
C ALA A 78 3.43 -26.59 10.28
N LYS A 79 3.52 -26.41 11.59
CA LYS A 79 2.83 -25.31 12.26
C LYS A 79 3.29 -23.96 11.70
N LEU A 80 2.42 -22.98 11.77
CA LEU A 80 2.77 -21.60 11.41
C LEU A 80 3.90 -21.09 12.29
N SER A 81 4.79 -20.29 11.68
CA SER A 81 5.69 -19.41 12.43
C SER A 81 4.94 -18.17 12.92
N ASP A 82 5.43 -17.51 13.96
CA ASP A 82 4.82 -16.31 14.54
C ASP A 82 4.45 -15.27 13.48
N PHE A 83 5.34 -15.00 12.53
CA PHE A 83 5.07 -14.08 11.42
C PHE A 83 3.93 -14.57 10.51
N GLN A 84 3.86 -15.87 10.22
CA GLN A 84 2.75 -16.41 9.43
C GLN A 84 1.43 -16.34 10.20
N GLU A 85 1.45 -16.48 11.53
CA GLU A 85 0.27 -16.27 12.37
C GLU A 85 -0.23 -14.82 12.30
N GLU A 86 0.68 -13.84 12.36
CA GLU A 86 0.35 -12.42 12.22
C GLU A 86 -0.31 -12.12 10.86
N LEU A 87 0.19 -12.72 9.77
CA LEU A 87 -0.43 -12.57 8.45
C LEU A 87 -1.85 -13.14 8.40
N VAL A 88 -2.09 -14.30 9.03
CA VAL A 88 -3.44 -14.88 9.15
C VAL A 88 -4.36 -13.99 9.97
N GLN A 89 -3.85 -13.37 11.04
CA GLN A 89 -4.62 -12.42 11.85
C GLN A 89 -4.99 -11.15 11.07
N VAL A 90 -4.10 -10.64 10.22
CA VAL A 90 -4.41 -9.53 9.30
C VAL A 90 -5.51 -9.94 8.32
N ALA A 91 -5.43 -11.15 7.77
CA ALA A 91 -6.48 -11.69 6.90
C ALA A 91 -7.84 -11.82 7.63
N ALA A 92 -7.82 -12.20 8.90
CA ALA A 92 -9.03 -12.25 9.73
C ALA A 92 -9.64 -10.86 9.93
N ALA A 93 -8.81 -9.86 10.20
CA ALA A 93 -9.25 -8.47 10.31
C ALA A 93 -9.88 -7.96 9.01
N LEU A 94 -9.32 -8.31 7.84
CA LEU A 94 -9.91 -7.98 6.53
C LEU A 94 -11.30 -8.60 6.34
N LYS A 95 -11.54 -9.77 6.91
CA LYS A 95 -12.86 -10.43 6.89
C LYS A 95 -13.81 -9.92 7.98
N GLY A 96 -13.34 -9.10 8.91
CA GLY A 96 -14.10 -8.68 10.09
C GLY A 96 -14.26 -9.79 11.15
N GLU A 97 -13.36 -10.78 11.16
CA GLU A 97 -13.38 -11.89 12.12
C GLU A 97 -12.48 -11.62 13.35
N PRO A 98 -12.74 -12.24 14.51
CA PRO A 98 -11.90 -12.10 15.69
C PRO A 98 -10.47 -12.63 15.47
N LEU A 99 -9.46 -11.97 16.07
CA LEU A 99 -8.03 -12.27 15.84
C LEU A 99 -7.53 -13.62 16.40
N LYS A 100 -8.36 -14.40 17.12
CA LYS A 100 -7.95 -15.66 17.77
C LYS A 100 -8.29 -16.91 16.93
N LEU A 101 -7.82 -16.95 15.68
CA LEU A 101 -8.16 -18.02 14.71
C LEU A 101 -7.05 -19.04 14.46
N VAL A 102 -5.88 -18.87 15.07
CA VAL A 102 -4.64 -19.48 14.55
C VAL A 102 -4.26 -20.81 15.22
N GLU A 103 -4.98 -21.21 16.28
CA GLU A 103 -4.65 -22.44 16.99
C GLU A 103 -4.80 -23.68 16.09
N ASN A 104 -3.71 -24.45 15.97
CA ASN A 104 -3.60 -25.70 15.21
C ASN A 104 -3.62 -25.57 13.67
N MET A 105 -3.38 -24.38 13.14
CA MET A 105 -3.22 -24.17 11.70
C MET A 105 -1.83 -24.61 11.23
N ASN A 106 -1.77 -25.20 10.03
CA ASN A 106 -0.50 -25.50 9.35
C ASN A 106 -0.26 -24.52 8.19
N VAL A 107 0.94 -24.52 7.63
CA VAL A 107 1.33 -23.57 6.55
C VAL A 107 0.35 -23.58 5.38
N SER A 108 -0.08 -24.74 4.90
CA SER A 108 -1.00 -24.82 3.75
C SER A 108 -2.40 -24.27 4.05
N SER A 109 -2.95 -24.57 5.24
CA SER A 109 -4.25 -24.03 5.66
C SER A 109 -4.20 -22.52 5.94
N GLY A 110 -3.08 -22.03 6.48
CA GLY A 110 -2.84 -20.59 6.67
C GLY A 110 -2.78 -19.83 5.35
N LEU A 111 -2.04 -20.35 4.37
CA LEU A 111 -1.97 -19.76 3.04
C LEU A 111 -3.36 -19.67 2.41
N LYS A 112 -4.11 -20.78 2.41
CA LYS A 112 -5.47 -20.82 1.84
C LYS A 112 -6.39 -19.79 2.49
N TYR A 113 -6.34 -19.65 3.82
CA TYR A 113 -7.15 -18.66 4.53
C TYR A 113 -6.82 -17.23 4.10
N VAL A 114 -5.53 -16.91 3.95
CA VAL A 114 -5.07 -15.58 3.49
C VAL A 114 -5.51 -15.32 2.05
N GLU A 115 -5.37 -16.30 1.16
CA GLU A 115 -5.82 -16.18 -0.24
C GLU A 115 -7.32 -15.95 -0.35
N ASP A 116 -8.13 -16.72 0.40
CA ASP A 116 -9.58 -16.59 0.43
C ASP A 116 -10.01 -15.22 0.99
N ALA A 117 -9.35 -14.75 2.05
CA ALA A 117 -9.61 -13.44 2.65
C ALA A 117 -9.28 -12.30 1.67
N PHE A 118 -8.11 -12.34 1.03
CA PHE A 118 -7.70 -11.33 0.07
C PHE A 118 -8.61 -11.33 -1.16
N LYS A 119 -8.96 -12.50 -1.68
CA LYS A 119 -9.89 -12.62 -2.82
C LYS A 119 -11.23 -11.97 -2.49
N LYS A 120 -11.80 -12.26 -1.32
CA LYS A 120 -13.05 -11.65 -0.88
C LYS A 120 -12.92 -10.13 -0.79
N PHE A 121 -11.87 -9.63 -0.13
CA PHE A 121 -11.61 -8.19 0.00
C PHE A 121 -11.51 -7.50 -1.37
N TYR A 122 -10.76 -8.10 -2.29
CA TYR A 122 -10.57 -7.58 -3.64
C TYR A 122 -11.90 -7.55 -4.42
N ASP A 123 -12.64 -8.65 -4.41
CA ASP A 123 -13.93 -8.76 -5.12
C ASP A 123 -14.96 -7.76 -4.57
N ASP A 124 -15.02 -7.58 -3.25
CA ASP A 124 -15.91 -6.61 -2.62
C ASP A 124 -15.49 -5.16 -2.97
N GLY A 125 -14.18 -4.89 -3.02
CA GLY A 125 -13.65 -3.59 -3.45
C GLY A 125 -13.97 -3.27 -4.92
N GLN A 126 -13.94 -4.26 -5.82
CA GLN A 126 -14.36 -4.05 -7.21
C GLN A 126 -15.86 -3.76 -7.32
N LYS A 127 -16.70 -4.52 -6.61
CA LYS A 127 -18.15 -4.25 -6.57
C LYS A 127 -18.47 -2.87 -6.02
N ALA A 128 -17.77 -2.43 -4.98
CA ALA A 128 -17.98 -1.09 -4.40
C ALA A 128 -17.68 0.02 -5.42
N LYS A 129 -16.60 -0.11 -6.22
CA LYS A 129 -16.28 0.85 -7.29
C LYS A 129 -17.36 0.92 -8.38
N GLU A 130 -18.01 -0.19 -8.68
CA GLU A 130 -19.10 -0.25 -9.66
C GLU A 130 -20.38 0.42 -9.16
N ILE A 131 -20.62 0.42 -7.85
CA ILE A 131 -21.82 1.00 -7.22
C ILE A 131 -21.68 2.51 -6.97
N ASP A 132 -20.54 2.96 -6.45
CA ASP A 132 -20.37 4.34 -5.97
C ASP A 132 -19.73 5.30 -7.00
N GLY A 133 -19.33 4.80 -8.17
CA GLY A 133 -18.46 5.54 -9.08
C GLY A 133 -17.05 5.73 -8.49
N ALA A 134 -16.11 6.23 -9.30
CA ALA A 134 -14.67 6.19 -9.03
C ALA A 134 -14.17 7.03 -7.83
N GLU A 135 -15.04 7.62 -7.01
CA GLU A 135 -14.72 8.61 -5.98
C GLU A 135 -15.14 8.17 -4.54
N ALA A 136 -15.16 6.86 -4.25
CA ALA A 136 -15.37 6.37 -2.89
C ALA A 136 -14.11 5.66 -2.36
N SER A 137 -13.47 6.25 -1.35
CA SER A 137 -12.51 5.55 -0.50
C SER A 137 -13.24 4.44 0.24
N VAL A 138 -12.83 3.18 0.03
CA VAL A 138 -13.34 2.04 0.80
C VAL A 138 -12.85 2.18 2.23
N SER A 139 -13.67 2.79 3.09
CA SER A 139 -13.41 2.85 4.51
C SER A 139 -13.74 1.49 5.11
N ALA A 140 -12.77 0.87 5.78
CA ALA A 140 -12.96 -0.36 6.54
C ALA A 140 -13.70 -0.04 7.85
N ASP A 141 -14.95 0.44 7.76
CA ASP A 141 -15.81 0.49 8.93
C ASP A 141 -16.29 -0.93 9.23
N ALA A 142 -15.58 -1.58 10.15
CA ALA A 142 -15.97 -2.83 10.78
C ALA A 142 -17.21 -2.61 11.67
N SER A 143 -18.37 -2.32 11.07
CA SER A 143 -19.69 -2.46 11.71
C SER A 143 -20.83 -2.26 10.72
N THR A 144 -21.06 -3.20 9.81
CA THR A 144 -22.43 -3.48 9.36
C THR A 144 -23.11 -4.39 10.38
N ARG A 145 -23.51 -3.81 11.52
CA ARG A 145 -24.65 -4.38 12.25
C ARG A 145 -25.82 -4.29 11.29
N THR A 146 -26.29 -5.42 10.77
CA THR A 146 -27.62 -5.55 10.18
C THR A 146 -28.64 -5.20 11.26
N THR A 147 -28.96 -3.91 11.41
CA THR A 147 -30.12 -3.50 12.18
C THR A 147 -31.35 -3.74 11.33
N ALA A 148 -32.24 -4.62 11.80
CA ALA A 148 -33.56 -4.84 11.23
C ALA A 148 -34.27 -3.50 10.95
N PRO A 149 -35.13 -3.41 9.90
CA PRO A 149 -35.75 -2.16 9.49
C PRO A 149 -36.60 -1.60 10.63
N LYS A 150 -36.20 -0.44 11.15
CA LYS A 150 -36.95 0.28 12.19
C LYS A 150 -38.28 0.78 11.61
N THR A 151 -39.37 0.54 12.32
CA THR A 151 -40.70 1.00 11.92
C THR A 151 -40.79 2.52 12.02
N LEU A 152 -41.71 3.14 11.26
CA LEU A 152 -41.89 4.60 11.17
C LEU A 152 -41.92 5.29 12.54
N MET A 153 -42.58 4.67 13.53
CA MET A 153 -42.69 5.19 14.89
C MET A 153 -41.33 5.29 15.59
N GLN A 154 -40.42 4.34 15.39
CA GLN A 154 -39.09 4.36 16.00
C GLN A 154 -38.20 5.49 15.47
N LYS A 155 -38.45 6.00 14.25
CA LYS A 155 -37.75 7.17 13.71
C LYS A 155 -38.27 8.49 14.28
N VAL A 156 -39.57 8.57 14.60
CA VAL A 156 -40.17 9.78 15.17
C VAL A 156 -39.74 9.96 16.63
N PHE A 157 -39.69 8.88 17.41
CA PHE A 157 -39.26 8.95 18.81
C PHE A 157 -37.76 9.24 18.98
N SER A 158 -36.89 8.82 18.05
CA SER A 158 -35.45 9.11 18.16
C SER A 158 -35.12 10.58 17.99
N CYS A 159 -35.95 11.35 17.27
CA CYS A 159 -35.76 12.79 17.11
C CYS A 159 -36.33 13.60 18.29
N LEU A 160 -37.15 13.00 19.15
CA LEU A 160 -37.79 13.69 20.28
C LEU A 160 -37.00 13.60 21.59
N VAL A 161 -35.96 12.76 21.64
CA VAL A 161 -35.16 12.49 22.87
C VAL A 161 -33.78 13.17 22.84
N CYS A 162 -33.45 13.88 21.76
CA CYS A 162 -32.16 14.57 21.63
C CYS A 162 -32.19 16.07 21.97
N ASP A 163 -33.23 16.57 22.64
CA ASP A 163 -33.23 17.91 23.24
C ASP A 163 -33.39 17.80 24.77
N ASN A 164 -32.25 17.57 25.45
CA ASN A 164 -31.87 18.11 26.77
C ASN A 164 -30.43 17.70 27.12
#